data_AF-A0A7G7KGP8-F1
#
_entry.id   AF-A0A7G7KGP8-F1
#
_cell.length_a   1.000
_cell.length_b   1.000
_cell.length_c   1.000
_cell.angle_alpha   90.00
_cell.angle_beta   90.00
_cell.angle_gamma   90.00
#
_symmetry.space_group_name_H-M   'P 1'
#
loop_
_entity.id
_entity.type
_entity.pdbx_description
1 polymer ?
#
loop_
_entity_poly.entity_id
_entity_poly.type
_entity_poly.pdbx_seq_one_letter_code
_entity_poly.pdbx_strand_id
1 'polypeptide(L)' 'MLKILVAFSCGFAVACFIGLQACPSFLDGGGILREPFALIPLGALSTLITLSGGGVLVFKRIRRQTSRQP' A
#
# COMPACT_ATOMS: atom_id res chain seq x y z
N MET A 1 -6.36 14.51 -8.26
CA MET A 1 -6.81 13.12 -8.05
C MET A 1 -5.65 12.17 -7.76
N LEU A 2 -4.68 11.95 -8.66
CA LEU A 2 -3.59 10.98 -8.44
C LEU A 2 -2.82 11.13 -7.11
N LYS A 3 -2.47 12.36 -6.70
CA LYS A 3 -1.76 12.62 -5.43
C LYS A 3 -2.55 12.17 -4.19
N ILE A 4 -3.87 12.38 -4.21
CA ILE A 4 -4.77 12.02 -3.11
C ILE A 4 -4.90 10.49 -3.06
N LEU A 5 -5.06 9.85 -4.22
CA LEU A 5 -5.11 8.40 -4.33
C LEU A 5 -3.84 7.74 -3.77
N VAL A 6 -2.65 8.25 -4.15
CA VAL A 6 -1.37 7.74 -3.67
C VAL A 6 -1.20 7.94 -2.16
N ALA A 7 -1.63 9.09 -1.63
CA ALA A 7 -1.57 9.35 -0.19
C ALA A 7 -2.50 8.40 0.60
N PHE A 8 -3.73 8.21 0.09
CA PHE A 8 -4.70 7.29 0.68
C PHE A 8 -4.22 5.84 0.62
N SER A 9 -3.74 5.38 -0.54
CA SER A 9 -3.22 4.02 -0.71
C SER A 9 -2.00 3.76 0.18
N CYS A 10 -1.17 4.78 0.42
CA CYS A 10 -0.04 4.68 1.33
C CYS A 10 -0.50 4.48 2.78
N GLY A 11 -1.45 5.29 3.26
CA GLY A 11 -2.00 5.13 4.61
C GLY A 11 -2.71 3.79 4.80
N PHE A 12 -3.47 3.35 3.79
CA PHE A 12 -4.14 2.06 3.81
C PHE A 12 -3.15 0.89 3.82
N ALA A 13 -2.05 0.96 3.06
CA ALA A 13 -0.99 -0.05 3.10
C ALA A 13 -0.43 -0.24 4.51
N VAL A 14 -0.09 0.87 5.17
CA VAL A 14 0.45 0.85 6.53
C VAL A 14 -0.57 0.26 7.50
N ALA A 15 -1.84 0.63 7.38
CA ALA A 15 -2.92 0.06 8.20
C ALA A 15 -3.06 -1.46 8.00
N CYS A 16 -2.93 -1.97 6.77
CA CYS A 16 -2.92 -3.41 6.50
C CYS A 16 -1.73 -4.13 7.16
N PHE A 17 -0.52 -3.55 7.13
CA PHE A 17 0.65 -4.15 7.79
C PHE A 17 0.52 -4.16 9.32
N ILE A 18 -0.03 -3.08 9.90
CA ILE A 18 -0.31 -3.04 11.35
C ILE A 18 -1.38 -4.07 11.70
N GLY A 19 -2.46 -4.15 10.91
CA GLY A 19 -3.52 -5.14 11.11
C GLY A 19 -3.03 -6.58 10.99
N LEU A 20 -2.08 -6.86 10.09
CA LEU A 20 -1.44 -8.17 9.98
C LEU A 20 -0.66 -8.54 11.24
N GLN A 21 0.08 -7.59 11.82
CA GLN A 21 0.81 -7.80 13.08
C GLN A 21 -0.12 -7.96 14.28
N ALA A 22 -1.27 -7.28 14.26
CA ALA A 22 -2.23 -7.31 15.36
C ALA A 22 -3.19 -8.52 15.34
N CYS A 23 -3.38 -9.15 14.19
CA CYS A 23 -4.25 -10.32 14.03
C CYS A 23 -3.43 -11.63 14.04
N PRO A 24 -3.27 -12.30 15.19
CA PRO A 24 -2.64 -13.61 15.22
C PRO A 24 -3.47 -14.63 14.44
N SER A 25 -2.81 -15.57 13.77
CA SER A 25 -3.47 -16.76 13.22
C SER A 25 -3.77 -17.73 14.36
N PHE A 26 -5.01 -18.21 14.41
CA PHE A 26 -5.42 -19.21 15.39
C PHE A 26 -6.28 -20.30 14.75
N LEU A 27 -6.16 -21.50 15.32
CA LEU A 27 -7.02 -22.63 15.02
C LEU A 27 -8.28 -22.53 15.89
N ASP A 28 -9.44 -22.32 15.25
CA ASP A 28 -10.73 -22.40 15.94
C ASP A 28 -10.96 -23.83 16.46
N GLY A 29 -11.80 -23.99 17.49
CA GLY A 29 -12.09 -25.30 18.12
C GLY A 29 -12.65 -26.39 17.18
N GLY A 30 -13.01 -26.03 15.95
CA GLY A 30 -13.38 -26.96 14.87
C GLY A 30 -12.23 -27.34 13.92
N GLY A 31 -10.99 -26.97 14.21
CA GLY A 31 -9.83 -27.23 13.34
C GLY A 31 -9.71 -26.28 12.14
N ILE A 32 -10.45 -25.16 12.13
CA ILE A 32 -10.40 -24.17 11.05
C ILE A 32 -9.30 -23.16 11.36
N LEU A 33 -8.32 -23.06 10.48
CA LEU A 33 -7.28 -22.05 10.55
C LEU A 33 -7.84 -20.70 10.11
N ARG A 34 -8.02 -19.77 11.05
CA ARG A 34 -8.40 -18.39 10.74
C ARG A 34 -7.15 -17.53 10.68
N GLU A 35 -6.77 -17.15 9.47
CA GLU A 35 -5.65 -16.23 9.21
C GLU A 35 -6.17 -14.96 8.53
N PRO A 36 -5.49 -13.82 8.71
CA PRO A 36 -5.82 -12.56 8.04
C PRO A 36 -5.45 -12.59 6.54
N PHE A 37 -5.86 -13.62 5.81
CA PHE A 37 -5.58 -13.82 4.38
C PHE A 37 -6.00 -12.66 3.50
N ALA A 38 -7.00 -11.87 3.90
CA ALA A 38 -7.44 -10.70 3.15
C ALA A 38 -6.49 -9.51 3.30
N LEU A 39 -5.82 -9.35 4.44
CA LEU A 39 -4.96 -8.19 4.68
C LEU A 39 -3.65 -8.25 3.86
N ILE A 40 -3.13 -9.44 3.58
CA ILE A 40 -1.92 -9.64 2.76
C ILE A 40 -2.10 -9.12 1.32
N PRO A 41 -3.08 -9.61 0.52
CA PRO A 41 -3.28 -9.14 -0.85
C PRO A 41 -3.77 -7.69 -0.90
N LEU A 42 -4.60 -7.24 0.05
CA LEU A 42 -5.03 -5.85 0.12
C LEU A 42 -3.87 -4.89 0.42
N GLY A 43 -3.00 -5.27 1.37
CA GLY A 43 -1.76 -4.55 1.65
C GLY A 43 -0.86 -4.48 0.43
N ALA A 44 -0.61 -5.62 -0.23
CA ALA A 44 0.23 -5.71 -1.43
C ALA A 44 -0.30 -4.90 -2.63
N LEU A 45 -1.62 -4.91 -2.86
CA LEU A 45 -2.23 -4.10 -3.91
C LEU A 45 -2.08 -2.61 -3.63
N SER A 46 -2.30 -2.19 -2.39
CA SER A 46 -2.19 -0.78 -2.01
C SER A 46 -0.74 -0.27 -2.05
N THR A 47 0.25 -1.10 -1.71
CA THR A 47 1.67 -0.76 -1.91
C THR A 47 2.01 -0.65 -3.39
N LEU A 48 1.51 -1.55 -4.25
CA LEU A 48 1.70 -1.45 -5.71
C LEU A 48 1.14 -0.15 -6.29
N ILE A 49 -0.08 0.24 -5.89
CA ILE A 49 -0.70 1.51 -6.30
C ILE A 49 0.14 2.70 -5.83
N THR A 50 0.63 2.65 -4.59
CA THR A 50 1.46 3.71 -4.02
C THR A 50 2.81 3.82 -4.75
N LEU A 51 3.44 2.69 -5.06
CA LEU A 51 4.75 2.66 -5.71
C LEU A 51 4.67 3.15 -7.16
N SER A 52 3.70 2.65 -7.92
CA SER A 52 3.48 3.06 -9.31
C SER A 52 3.02 4.52 -9.41
N GLY A 53 2.01 4.93 -8.64
CA GLY A 53 1.50 6.29 -8.65
C GLY A 53 2.50 7.31 -8.09
N GLY A 54 3.20 6.95 -7.01
CA GLY A 54 4.29 7.73 -6.43
C GLY A 54 5.46 7.89 -7.38
N GLY A 55 5.89 6.79 -8.03
CA GLY A 55 6.94 6.80 -9.05
C GLY A 55 6.63 7.73 -10.21
N VAL A 56 5.40 7.71 -10.73
CA VAL A 56 4.96 8.65 -11.79
C VAL A 56 5.00 10.10 -11.31
N LEU A 57 4.61 10.38 -10.06
CA LEU A 57 4.67 11.74 -9.50
C LEU A 57 6.10 12.24 -9.33
N VAL A 58 7.01 11.38 -8.85
CA VAL A 58 8.44 11.67 -8.74
C VAL A 58 9.05 11.90 -10.12
N PHE A 59 8.78 11.01 -11.08
CA PHE A 59 9.27 11.16 -12.45
C PHE A 59 8.80 12.46 -13.10
N LYS A 60 7.50 12.80 -12.96
CA LYS A 60 6.97 14.08 -13.45
C LYS A 60 7.62 15.28 -12.75
N ARG A 61 7.96 15.16 -11.46
CA ARG A 61 8.65 16.22 -10.71
C ARG A 61 10.07 16.42 -11.23
N ILE A 62 10.83 15.34 -11.40
CA ILE A 62 12.20 15.36 -11.94
C ILE A 62 12.21 15.99 -13.34
N ARG A 63 11.36 15.50 -14.25
CA ARG A 63 11.27 16.07 -15.62
C ARG A 63 10.99 17.57 -15.62
N ARG A 64 10.07 18.05 -14.78
CA ARG A 64 9.76 19.48 -14.68
C ARG A 64 10.92 20.31 -14.13
N GLN A 65 11.76 19.74 -13.28
CA GLN A 65 12.96 20.42 -12.79
C GLN A 65 14.05 20.47 -13.87
N THR A 66 14.28 19.37 -14.59
CA THR A 66 15.23 19.31 -15.71
C THR A 66 14.87 20.30 -16.82
N SER A 67 13.58 20.41 -17.20
CA SER A 67 13.14 21.39 -18.21
C SER A 67 13.15 22.84 -17.72
N ARG A 68 13.43 23.10 -16.44
CA ARG A 68 13.56 24.45 -15.86
C ARG A 68 15.01 24.85 -15.60
N GLN A 69 15.99 23.96 -15.85
CA GLN A 69 17.39 24.37 -15.88
C GLN A 69 17.65 25.09 -17.22
N PRO A 70 18.18 26.33 -17.20
CA PRO A 70 18.47 27.12 -18.39
C PRO A 70 19.61 26.54 -19.22
#